data_AF-A0A5M8QLY8-F1
#
_entry.id   AF-A0A5M8QLY8-F1
#
_cell.length_a   1.000
_cell.length_b   1.000
_cell.length_c   1.000
_cell.angle_alpha   90.00
_cell.angle_beta   90.00
_cell.angle_gamma   90.00
#
_symmetry.space_group_name_H-M   'P 1'
#
loop_
_entity.id
_entity.type
_entity.pdbx_description
1 polymer ?
#
loop_
_entity_poly.entity_id
_entity_poly.type
_entity_poly.pdbx_seq_one_letter_code
_entity_poly.pdbx_strand_id
1 'polypeptide(L)'
;MARSEHPPTEPSEIIDASVTAKTERALHRWLPPARIANAVRAALAAMAAWLLGTQLPADFAEYAYAAPLGAFIATGTTVFTIARTALQQAVGLAIGAAVGLAMLAVDIHGLLKIGIIAVIGVLLQGAGALGIGAGVVPVVAVLVIIFGGVDADGYAVAYVGQFSVGLVVGVIVNMLVMPPLYDREARERIRGEVRRTADRVEQLAEMLRGEWPPKDESWVDWGLELQGSVEELSQEVVAARESRVLNVRSMWRHHDLARDERSVATVRSVSHRMIDVLDAIAAAAWESPLEVEMEDDERRLTARAMDALAEHLRAWAGTGGAEEASAASGEAIERLYRRIIAHDEPESGMATLVFALRAMRERIDRAAEAEREEEAEAASSPPR
;
A
#
# COMPACT_ATOMS: atom_id res chain seq x y z
N MET A 1 11.99 50.42 -51.02
CA MET A 1 10.64 50.36 -50.42
C MET A 1 9.85 49.32 -51.19
N ALA A 2 9.30 48.22 -50.66
CA ALA A 2 9.27 47.63 -49.34
C ALA A 2 9.07 46.11 -49.56
N ARG A 3 9.82 45.24 -48.85
CA ARG A 3 9.53 43.80 -48.78
C ARG A 3 8.44 43.62 -47.73
N SER A 4 7.27 43.17 -48.15
CA SER A 4 6.20 42.73 -47.26
C SER A 4 6.57 41.35 -46.73
N GLU A 5 7.00 41.28 -45.47
CA GLU A 5 7.08 40.04 -44.71
C GLU A 5 5.65 39.58 -44.39
N HIS A 6 5.23 38.46 -44.97
CA HIS A 6 4.03 37.75 -44.54
C HIS A 6 4.31 37.10 -43.17
N PRO A 7 3.52 37.39 -42.12
CA PRO A 7 3.57 36.60 -40.89
C PRO A 7 2.95 35.21 -41.14
N PRO A 8 3.42 34.16 -40.45
CA PRO A 8 2.82 32.84 -40.55
C PRO A 8 1.40 32.84 -39.98
N THR A 9 0.43 32.57 -40.86
CA THR A 9 -0.82 31.83 -40.61
C THR A 9 -0.46 30.50 -39.91
N GLU A 10 -1.01 30.01 -38.80
CA GLU A 10 -2.31 30.09 -38.14
C GLU A 10 -2.15 29.75 -36.64
N PRO A 11 -2.85 30.41 -35.70
CA PRO A 11 -2.84 30.06 -34.27
C PRO A 11 -3.62 28.79 -33.90
N SER A 12 -4.40 28.19 -34.81
CA SER A 12 -5.34 27.11 -34.50
C SER A 12 -4.70 25.73 -34.32
N GLU A 13 -3.63 25.41 -35.07
CA GLU A 13 -2.98 24.09 -35.00
C GLU A 13 -2.20 23.86 -33.69
N ILE A 14 -1.61 24.92 -33.12
CA ILE A 14 -0.83 24.85 -31.86
C ILE A 14 -1.77 24.73 -30.65
N ILE A 15 -2.97 25.31 -30.72
CA ILE A 15 -3.98 25.21 -29.67
C ILE A 15 -4.55 23.78 -29.62
N ASP A 16 -4.80 23.15 -30.76
CA ASP A 16 -5.40 21.81 -30.81
C ASP A 16 -4.46 20.72 -30.28
N ALA A 17 -3.16 20.80 -30.60
CA ALA A 17 -2.13 19.89 -30.08
C ALA A 17 -1.85 20.05 -28.57
N SER A 18 -1.95 21.29 -28.05
CA SER A 18 -1.72 21.55 -26.62
C SER A 18 -2.92 21.17 -25.75
N VAL A 19 -4.15 21.29 -26.27
CA VAL A 19 -5.38 20.85 -25.59
C VAL A 19 -5.46 19.33 -25.53
N THR A 20 -5.15 18.63 -26.63
CA THR A 20 -5.12 17.15 -26.69
C THR A 20 -4.06 16.55 -25.77
N ALA A 21 -2.82 17.06 -25.76
CA ALA A 21 -1.77 16.56 -24.86
C ALA A 21 -2.08 16.84 -23.36
N LYS A 22 -2.77 17.93 -23.04
CA LYS A 22 -3.15 18.28 -21.67
C LYS A 22 -4.36 17.48 -21.19
N THR A 23 -5.31 17.17 -22.09
CA THR A 23 -6.44 16.27 -21.79
C THR A 23 -5.99 14.82 -21.68
N GLU A 24 -5.06 14.35 -22.49
CA GLU A 24 -4.50 12.98 -22.41
C GLU A 24 -3.72 12.78 -21.10
N ARG A 25 -2.89 13.75 -20.70
CA ARG A 25 -2.19 13.72 -19.38
C ARG A 25 -3.16 13.85 -18.20
N ALA A 26 -4.22 14.64 -18.33
CA ALA A 26 -5.27 14.72 -17.30
C ALA A 26 -6.05 13.40 -17.21
N LEU A 27 -6.37 12.77 -18.34
CA LEU A 27 -7.08 11.51 -18.41
C LEU A 27 -6.26 10.38 -17.76
N HIS A 28 -4.96 10.29 -18.07
CA HIS A 28 -4.05 9.33 -17.42
C HIS A 28 -3.88 9.56 -15.92
N ARG A 29 -3.98 10.83 -15.46
CA ARG A 29 -3.94 11.16 -14.03
C ARG A 29 -5.21 10.76 -13.29
N TRP A 30 -6.36 10.75 -13.97
CA TRP A 30 -7.67 10.39 -13.39
C TRP A 30 -8.01 8.89 -13.53
N LEU A 31 -7.50 8.24 -14.58
CA LEU A 31 -7.67 6.82 -14.89
C LEU A 31 -6.31 6.09 -14.94
N PRO A 32 -5.68 5.83 -13.78
CA PRO A 32 -4.57 4.89 -13.71
C PRO A 32 -4.98 3.56 -14.37
N PRO A 33 -4.10 2.87 -15.09
CA PRO A 33 -4.40 1.59 -15.74
C PRO A 33 -4.96 0.55 -14.75
N ALA A 34 -4.55 0.61 -13.48
CA ALA A 34 -5.10 -0.20 -12.39
C ALA A 34 -6.60 0.06 -12.13
N ARG A 35 -7.06 1.31 -12.20
CA ARG A 35 -8.49 1.65 -12.03
C ARG A 35 -9.33 1.13 -13.19
N ILE A 36 -8.81 1.23 -14.41
CA ILE A 36 -9.49 0.70 -15.61
C ILE A 36 -9.60 -0.83 -15.51
N ALA A 37 -8.52 -1.52 -15.13
CA ALA A 37 -8.53 -2.96 -14.94
C ALA A 37 -9.57 -3.39 -13.89
N ASN A 38 -9.66 -2.69 -12.76
CA ASN A 38 -10.65 -2.97 -11.73
C ASN A 38 -12.09 -2.70 -12.20
N ALA A 39 -12.32 -1.62 -12.96
CA ALA A 39 -13.62 -1.32 -13.53
C ALA A 39 -14.09 -2.40 -14.52
N VAL A 40 -13.20 -2.86 -15.40
CA VAL A 40 -13.49 -3.95 -16.35
C VAL A 40 -13.83 -5.25 -15.61
N ARG A 41 -13.11 -5.57 -14.53
CA ARG A 41 -13.43 -6.74 -13.68
C ARG A 41 -14.79 -6.64 -13.03
N ALA A 42 -15.07 -5.50 -12.40
CA ALA A 42 -16.36 -5.26 -11.77
C ALA A 42 -17.51 -5.41 -12.78
N ALA A 43 -17.32 -4.90 -13.99
CA ALA A 43 -18.27 -5.08 -15.09
C ALA A 43 -18.43 -6.55 -15.49
N LEU A 44 -17.33 -7.29 -15.68
CA LEU A 44 -17.37 -8.73 -15.99
C LEU A 44 -18.07 -9.54 -14.88
N ALA A 45 -17.79 -9.22 -13.62
CA ALA A 45 -18.42 -9.85 -12.47
C ALA A 45 -19.93 -9.61 -12.43
N ALA A 46 -20.36 -8.36 -12.63
CA ALA A 46 -21.76 -8.00 -12.68
C ALA A 46 -22.49 -8.66 -13.86
N MET A 47 -21.88 -8.70 -15.05
CA MET A 47 -22.45 -9.38 -16.22
C MET A 47 -22.57 -10.89 -15.99
N ALA A 48 -21.55 -11.53 -15.41
CA ALA A 48 -21.59 -12.95 -15.08
C ALA A 48 -22.65 -13.26 -14.01
N ALA A 49 -22.77 -12.39 -12.99
CA ALA A 49 -23.76 -12.54 -11.94
C ALA A 49 -25.19 -12.40 -12.47
N TRP A 50 -25.44 -11.43 -13.35
CA TRP A 50 -26.73 -11.31 -14.03
C TRP A 50 -27.05 -12.57 -14.84
N LEU A 51 -26.12 -13.04 -15.68
CA LEU A 51 -26.33 -14.20 -16.53
C LEU A 51 -26.66 -15.44 -15.69
N LEU A 52 -25.91 -15.71 -14.63
CA LEU A 52 -26.16 -16.83 -13.72
C LEU A 52 -27.47 -16.65 -12.95
N GLY A 53 -27.79 -15.43 -12.52
CA GLY A 53 -29.04 -15.09 -11.83
C GLY A 53 -30.27 -15.39 -12.67
N THR A 54 -30.22 -15.12 -13.98
CA THR A 54 -31.35 -15.42 -14.90
C THR A 54 -31.56 -16.91 -15.18
N GLN A 55 -30.57 -17.77 -14.87
CA GLN A 55 -30.66 -19.21 -15.07
C GLN A 55 -31.23 -19.96 -13.85
N LEU A 56 -31.52 -19.24 -12.77
CA LEU A 56 -32.19 -19.79 -11.58
C LEU A 56 -33.68 -20.03 -11.85
N PRO A 57 -34.38 -20.83 -11.00
CA PRO A 57 -35.81 -21.07 -11.15
C PRO A 57 -36.62 -19.77 -11.26
N ALA A 58 -37.79 -19.83 -11.92
CA ALA A 58 -38.58 -18.65 -12.28
C ALA A 58 -38.82 -17.68 -11.12
N ASP A 59 -39.11 -18.20 -9.93
CA ASP A 59 -39.36 -17.42 -8.70
C ASP A 59 -38.15 -16.57 -8.27
N PHE A 60 -36.93 -16.98 -8.62
CA PHE A 60 -35.70 -16.23 -8.36
C PHE A 60 -35.28 -15.36 -9.54
N ALA A 61 -35.61 -15.77 -10.77
CA ALA A 61 -35.18 -15.10 -11.99
C ALA A 61 -35.80 -13.69 -12.15
N GLU A 62 -37.01 -13.46 -11.63
CA GLU A 62 -37.65 -12.14 -11.59
C GLU A 62 -36.82 -11.10 -10.80
N TYR A 63 -36.00 -11.57 -9.86
CA TYR A 63 -35.14 -10.75 -9.00
C TYR A 63 -33.66 -10.77 -9.42
N ALA A 64 -33.34 -11.23 -10.63
CA ALA A 64 -31.97 -11.33 -11.13
C ALA A 64 -31.18 -9.99 -11.09
N TYR A 65 -31.87 -8.84 -11.02
CA TYR A 65 -31.25 -7.53 -10.82
C TYR A 65 -30.51 -7.36 -9.50
N ALA A 66 -30.82 -8.17 -8.49
CA ALA A 66 -30.11 -8.15 -7.21
C ALA A 66 -28.71 -8.79 -7.31
N ALA A 67 -28.49 -9.72 -8.25
CA ALA A 67 -27.21 -10.40 -8.40
C ALA A 67 -26.06 -9.46 -8.82
N PRO A 68 -26.21 -8.56 -9.82
CA PRO A 68 -25.19 -7.55 -10.11
C PRO A 68 -24.85 -6.65 -8.92
N LEU A 69 -25.83 -6.28 -8.10
CA LEU A 69 -25.61 -5.45 -6.91
C LEU A 69 -24.69 -6.15 -5.91
N GLY A 70 -24.94 -7.44 -5.66
CA GLY A 70 -24.05 -8.27 -4.86
C GLY A 70 -22.65 -8.35 -5.46
N ALA A 71 -22.54 -8.57 -6.78
CA ALA A 71 -21.25 -8.68 -7.44
C ALA A 71 -20.41 -7.39 -7.35
N PHE A 72 -21.03 -6.21 -7.46
CA PHE A 72 -20.34 -4.93 -7.29
C PHE A 72 -19.82 -4.72 -5.87
N ILE A 73 -20.55 -5.21 -4.86
CA ILE A 73 -20.12 -5.11 -3.46
C ILE A 73 -18.98 -6.09 -3.18
N ALA A 74 -18.98 -7.23 -3.85
CA ALA A 74 -17.87 -8.18 -3.84
C ALA A 74 -16.70 -7.75 -4.75
N THR A 75 -16.42 -6.44 -4.84
CA THR A 75 -15.21 -5.90 -5.47
C THR A 75 -14.26 -5.39 -4.41
N GLY A 76 -12.98 -5.74 -4.54
CA GLY A 76 -11.97 -5.35 -3.57
C GLY A 76 -10.59 -5.78 -4.02
N THR A 77 -9.60 -5.46 -3.19
CA THR A 77 -8.19 -5.72 -3.48
C THR A 77 -7.75 -7.12 -3.07
N THR A 78 -8.33 -7.69 -2.00
CA THR A 78 -7.92 -8.99 -1.45
C THR A 78 -9.09 -9.97 -1.35
N VAL A 79 -8.83 -11.27 -1.57
CA VAL A 79 -9.87 -12.31 -1.51
C VAL A 79 -10.50 -12.39 -0.12
N PHE A 80 -9.71 -12.26 0.96
CA PHE A 80 -10.23 -12.29 2.33
C PHE A 80 -11.15 -11.11 2.62
N THR A 81 -10.72 -9.88 2.29
CA THR A 81 -11.54 -8.70 2.52
C THR A 81 -12.84 -8.82 1.75
N ILE A 82 -12.79 -9.26 0.48
CA ILE A 82 -13.99 -9.45 -0.33
C ILE A 82 -14.88 -10.56 0.23
N ALA A 83 -14.33 -11.72 0.61
CA ALA A 83 -15.10 -12.83 1.14
C ALA A 83 -15.70 -12.51 2.51
N ARG A 84 -14.96 -11.84 3.38
CA ARG A 84 -15.42 -11.37 4.68
C ARG A 84 -16.51 -10.31 4.52
N THR A 85 -16.28 -9.31 3.66
CA THR A 85 -17.28 -8.29 3.34
C THR A 85 -18.52 -8.93 2.73
N ALA A 86 -18.37 -9.89 1.82
CA ALA A 86 -19.48 -10.64 1.23
C ALA A 86 -20.26 -11.42 2.29
N LEU A 87 -19.59 -12.11 3.21
CA LEU A 87 -20.25 -12.82 4.30
C LEU A 87 -20.97 -11.87 5.25
N GLN A 88 -20.31 -10.77 5.65
CA GLN A 88 -20.91 -9.74 6.49
C GLN A 88 -22.16 -9.14 5.83
N GLN A 89 -22.08 -8.84 4.54
CA GLN A 89 -23.20 -8.33 3.75
C GLN A 89 -24.33 -9.35 3.64
N ALA A 90 -24.03 -10.63 3.38
CA ALA A 90 -25.04 -11.70 3.32
C ALA A 90 -25.76 -11.88 4.67
N VAL A 91 -25.01 -11.87 5.78
CA VAL A 91 -25.58 -11.94 7.14
C VAL A 91 -26.43 -10.70 7.43
N GLY A 92 -25.94 -9.50 7.08
CA GLY A 92 -26.69 -8.25 7.20
C GLY A 92 -27.99 -8.27 6.38
N LEU A 93 -27.95 -8.82 5.18
CA LEU A 93 -29.11 -8.99 4.31
C LEU A 93 -30.15 -9.90 4.95
N ALA A 94 -29.71 -11.05 5.47
CA ALA A 94 -30.60 -12.01 6.13
C ALA A 94 -31.23 -11.42 7.40
N ILE A 95 -30.47 -10.68 8.20
CA ILE A 95 -30.99 -9.99 9.39
C ILE A 95 -31.97 -8.89 9.00
N GLY A 96 -31.64 -8.08 7.99
CA GLY A 96 -32.54 -7.04 7.47
C GLY A 96 -33.85 -7.62 6.96
N ALA A 97 -33.79 -8.71 6.20
CA ALA A 97 -34.98 -9.42 5.73
C ALA A 97 -35.82 -9.95 6.90
N ALA A 98 -35.21 -10.59 7.89
CA ALA A 98 -35.90 -11.07 9.08
C ALA A 98 -36.57 -9.94 9.88
N VAL A 99 -35.89 -8.80 10.04
CA VAL A 99 -36.45 -7.60 10.69
C VAL A 99 -37.63 -7.05 9.88
N GLY A 100 -37.51 -6.97 8.55
CA GLY A 100 -38.59 -6.51 7.66
C GLY A 100 -39.84 -7.39 7.77
N LEU A 101 -39.66 -8.71 7.69
CA LEU A 101 -40.74 -9.69 7.85
C LEU A 101 -41.38 -9.62 9.24
N ALA A 102 -40.57 -9.52 10.30
CA ALA A 102 -41.06 -9.36 11.66
C ALA A 102 -41.90 -8.07 11.82
N MET A 103 -41.45 -6.96 11.22
CA MET A 103 -42.19 -5.70 11.23
C MET A 103 -43.48 -5.76 10.40
N LEU A 104 -43.57 -6.59 9.37
CA LEU A 104 -44.82 -6.83 8.65
C LEU A 104 -45.84 -7.58 9.50
N ALA A 105 -45.40 -8.55 10.31
CA ALA A 105 -46.26 -9.31 11.22
C ALA A 105 -46.84 -8.48 12.39
N VAL A 106 -46.25 -7.32 12.70
CA VAL A 106 -46.71 -6.42 13.77
C VAL A 106 -47.64 -5.34 13.21
N ASP A 107 -48.85 -5.25 13.78
CA ASP A 107 -49.83 -4.21 13.43
C ASP A 107 -49.56 -2.90 14.19
N ILE A 108 -48.64 -2.09 13.66
CA ILE A 108 -48.30 -0.75 14.16
C ILE A 108 -48.19 0.25 13.01
N HIS A 109 -48.29 1.54 13.33
CA HIS A 109 -48.15 2.62 12.35
C HIS A 109 -46.80 2.56 11.62
N GLY A 110 -46.81 2.78 10.30
CA GLY A 110 -45.61 2.71 9.45
C GLY A 110 -44.47 3.64 9.91
N LEU A 111 -44.80 4.83 10.44
CA LEU A 111 -43.81 5.74 11.02
C LEU A 111 -43.04 5.10 12.18
N LEU A 112 -43.73 4.34 13.02
CA LEU A 112 -43.13 3.64 14.16
C LEU A 112 -42.25 2.47 13.69
N LYS A 113 -42.68 1.72 12.66
CA LYS A 113 -41.87 0.66 12.04
C LYS A 113 -40.52 1.22 11.56
N ILE A 114 -40.54 2.34 10.83
CA ILE A 114 -39.33 3.00 10.33
C ILE A 114 -38.43 3.42 11.50
N GLY A 115 -38.99 4.03 12.55
CA GLY A 115 -38.25 4.43 13.73
C GLY A 115 -37.56 3.24 14.43
N ILE A 116 -38.27 2.12 14.61
CA ILE A 116 -37.72 0.91 15.22
C ILE A 116 -36.60 0.32 14.35
N ILE A 117 -36.80 0.22 13.03
CA ILE A 117 -35.78 -0.29 12.11
C ILE A 117 -34.53 0.59 12.15
N ALA A 118 -34.68 1.92 12.18
CA ALA A 118 -33.57 2.84 12.29
C ALA A 118 -32.78 2.62 13.60
N VAL A 119 -33.48 2.47 14.73
CA VAL A 119 -32.84 2.17 16.02
C VAL A 119 -32.07 0.84 15.95
N ILE A 120 -32.69 -0.23 15.44
CA ILE A 120 -32.04 -1.54 15.28
C ILE A 120 -30.79 -1.41 14.38
N GLY A 121 -30.91 -0.73 13.24
CA GLY A 121 -29.80 -0.54 12.30
C GLY A 121 -28.62 0.22 12.92
N VAL A 122 -28.88 1.25 13.72
CA VAL A 122 -27.84 2.02 14.41
C VAL A 122 -27.18 1.19 15.52
N LEU A 123 -27.97 0.47 16.32
CA LEU A 123 -27.43 -0.38 17.38
C LEU A 123 -26.54 -1.50 16.82
N LEU A 124 -26.94 -2.11 15.69
CA LEU A 124 -26.15 -3.14 15.02
C LEU A 124 -24.85 -2.61 14.41
N GLN A 125 -24.78 -1.34 14.00
CA GLN A 125 -23.54 -0.73 13.54
C GLN A 125 -22.49 -0.59 14.65
N GLY A 126 -22.92 -0.47 15.91
CA GLY A 126 -22.02 -0.48 17.07
C GLY A 126 -21.49 -1.87 17.43
N ALA A 127 -22.10 -2.95 16.91
CA ALA A 127 -21.67 -4.32 17.16
C ALA A 127 -20.53 -4.71 16.21
N GLY A 128 -19.29 -4.77 16.71
CA GLY A 128 -18.10 -5.09 15.91
C GLY A 128 -18.14 -6.43 15.15
N ALA A 129 -19.07 -7.34 15.49
CA ALA A 129 -19.24 -8.62 14.83
C ALA A 129 -19.82 -8.53 13.40
N LEU A 130 -20.72 -7.57 13.11
CA LEU A 130 -21.33 -7.45 11.77
C LEU A 130 -20.48 -6.64 10.78
N GLY A 131 -19.58 -5.79 11.28
CA GLY A 131 -18.73 -4.92 10.45
C GLY A 131 -19.56 -4.14 9.42
N ILE A 132 -19.16 -4.20 8.15
CA ILE A 132 -19.76 -3.44 7.05
C ILE A 132 -21.21 -3.91 6.77
N GLY A 133 -21.55 -5.15 7.10
CA GLY A 133 -22.90 -5.71 6.89
C GLY A 133 -23.99 -5.06 7.72
N ALA A 134 -23.66 -4.41 8.84
CA ALA A 134 -24.65 -3.74 9.69
C ALA A 134 -25.39 -2.61 8.97
N GLY A 135 -24.72 -1.91 8.04
CA GLY A 135 -25.31 -0.80 7.29
C GLY A 135 -26.41 -1.24 6.32
N VAL A 136 -26.40 -2.49 5.87
CA VAL A 136 -27.38 -3.00 4.90
C VAL A 136 -28.69 -3.43 5.56
N VAL A 137 -28.67 -3.75 6.85
CA VAL A 137 -29.83 -4.24 7.63
C VAL A 137 -31.05 -3.32 7.51
N PRO A 138 -30.97 -2.00 7.81
CA PRO A 138 -32.14 -1.13 7.74
C PRO A 138 -32.64 -0.95 6.30
N VAL A 139 -31.73 -0.95 5.32
CA VAL A 139 -32.08 -0.82 3.90
C VAL A 139 -32.94 -2.01 3.45
N VAL A 140 -32.49 -3.24 3.76
CA VAL A 140 -33.20 -4.46 3.37
C VAL A 140 -34.51 -4.61 4.14
N ALA A 141 -34.54 -4.26 5.43
CA ALA A 141 -35.78 -4.31 6.22
C ALA A 141 -36.87 -3.42 5.62
N VAL A 142 -36.51 -2.20 5.22
CA VAL A 142 -37.42 -1.28 4.54
C VAL A 142 -37.79 -1.80 3.15
N LEU A 143 -36.84 -2.34 2.40
CA LEU A 143 -37.07 -2.93 1.07
C LEU A 143 -38.13 -4.04 1.13
N VAL A 144 -38.02 -4.95 2.10
CA VAL A 144 -39.00 -6.04 2.31
C VAL A 144 -40.38 -5.49 2.66
N ILE A 145 -40.47 -4.43 3.46
CA ILE A 145 -41.75 -3.81 3.80
C ILE A 145 -42.39 -3.13 2.58
N ILE A 146 -41.59 -2.45 1.75
CA ILE A 146 -42.07 -1.69 0.60
C ILE A 146 -42.46 -2.62 -0.56
N PHE A 147 -41.58 -3.56 -0.92
CA PHE A 147 -41.71 -4.39 -2.11
C PHE A 147 -42.29 -5.78 -1.83
N GLY A 148 -42.36 -6.20 -0.55
CA GLY A 148 -42.90 -7.51 -0.18
C GLY A 148 -44.39 -7.68 -0.50
N GLY A 149 -45.18 -6.61 -0.53
CA GLY A 149 -46.58 -6.64 -0.99
C GLY A 149 -47.40 -7.77 -0.35
N VAL A 150 -47.96 -8.65 -1.18
CA VAL A 150 -48.75 -9.82 -0.76
C VAL A 150 -47.89 -11.06 -0.48
N ASP A 151 -46.69 -11.14 -1.06
CA ASP A 151 -45.74 -12.25 -0.92
C ASP A 151 -44.39 -11.76 -0.41
N ALA A 152 -44.39 -11.29 0.83
CA ALA A 152 -43.19 -10.73 1.45
C ALA A 152 -42.11 -11.79 1.69
N ASP A 153 -42.52 -13.03 1.99
CA ASP A 153 -41.62 -14.15 2.21
C ASP A 153 -40.90 -14.53 0.91
N GLY A 154 -41.65 -14.68 -0.19
CA GLY A 154 -41.09 -14.96 -1.52
C GLY A 154 -40.14 -13.85 -1.99
N TYR A 155 -40.55 -12.59 -1.84
CA TYR A 155 -39.69 -11.43 -2.15
C TYR A 155 -38.38 -11.46 -1.36
N ALA A 156 -38.45 -11.63 -0.04
CA ALA A 156 -37.29 -11.60 0.84
C ALA A 156 -36.31 -12.72 0.50
N VAL A 157 -36.80 -13.95 0.31
CA VAL A 157 -35.98 -15.11 -0.05
C VAL A 157 -35.34 -14.93 -1.42
N ALA A 158 -36.12 -14.49 -2.42
CA ALA A 158 -35.62 -14.36 -3.78
C ALA A 158 -34.59 -13.23 -3.91
N TYR A 159 -34.85 -12.06 -3.32
CA TYR A 159 -33.92 -10.94 -3.30
C TYR A 159 -32.63 -11.28 -2.55
N VAL A 160 -32.73 -11.83 -1.34
CA VAL A 160 -31.56 -12.19 -0.54
C VAL A 160 -30.75 -13.29 -1.22
N GLY A 161 -31.42 -14.28 -1.80
CA GLY A 161 -30.80 -15.36 -2.56
C GLY A 161 -30.03 -14.84 -3.76
N GLN A 162 -30.66 -14.04 -4.63
CA GLN A 162 -30.01 -13.46 -5.82
C GLN A 162 -28.83 -12.56 -5.46
N PHE A 163 -29.00 -11.70 -4.47
CA PHE A 163 -27.91 -10.83 -4.01
C PHE A 163 -26.73 -11.65 -3.48
N SER A 164 -26.99 -12.72 -2.72
CA SER A 164 -25.96 -13.63 -2.21
C SER A 164 -25.25 -14.39 -3.33
N VAL A 165 -25.98 -14.83 -4.36
CA VAL A 165 -25.39 -15.40 -5.59
C VAL A 165 -24.47 -14.38 -6.25
N GLY A 166 -24.91 -13.13 -6.35
CA GLY A 166 -24.10 -12.00 -6.80
C GLY A 166 -22.80 -11.86 -6.05
N LEU A 167 -22.86 -11.86 -4.71
CA LEU A 167 -21.68 -11.79 -3.85
C LEU A 167 -20.70 -12.95 -4.12
N VAL A 168 -21.22 -14.18 -4.25
CA VAL A 168 -20.39 -15.37 -4.56
C VAL A 168 -19.75 -15.26 -5.94
N VAL A 169 -20.52 -14.88 -6.95
CA VAL A 169 -20.00 -14.71 -8.32
C VAL A 169 -18.97 -13.60 -8.37
N GLY A 170 -19.19 -12.48 -7.67
CA GLY A 170 -18.23 -11.39 -7.56
C GLY A 170 -16.91 -11.85 -6.96
N VAL A 171 -16.95 -12.61 -5.86
CA VAL A 171 -15.77 -13.23 -5.24
C VAL A 171 -15.04 -14.14 -6.24
N ILE A 172 -15.77 -15.03 -6.94
CA ILE A 172 -15.20 -15.99 -7.90
C ILE A 172 -14.57 -15.27 -9.09
N VAL A 173 -15.26 -14.31 -9.71
CA VAL A 173 -14.76 -13.59 -10.87
C VAL A 173 -13.55 -12.73 -10.47
N ASN A 174 -13.60 -12.05 -9.33
CA ASN A 174 -12.46 -11.27 -8.87
C ASN A 174 -11.24 -12.16 -8.56
N MET A 175 -11.48 -13.37 -8.05
CA MET A 175 -10.44 -14.38 -7.84
C MET A 175 -9.87 -14.91 -9.18
N LEU A 176 -10.70 -15.16 -10.18
CA LEU A 176 -10.29 -15.70 -11.49
C LEU A 176 -9.59 -14.67 -12.38
N VAL A 177 -10.06 -13.42 -12.37
CA VAL A 177 -9.62 -12.35 -13.29
C VAL A 177 -8.42 -11.56 -12.73
N MET A 178 -7.72 -12.11 -11.73
CA MET A 178 -6.64 -11.51 -10.93
C MET A 178 -5.84 -10.34 -11.56
N PRO A 179 -5.50 -9.27 -10.78
CA PRO A 179 -4.58 -8.20 -11.15
C PRO A 179 -3.28 -8.68 -11.81
N PRO A 180 -2.75 -7.93 -12.81
CA PRO A 180 -1.40 -8.15 -13.28
C PRO A 180 -0.46 -8.06 -12.08
N LEU A 181 0.50 -8.97 -12.04
CA LEU A 181 1.53 -9.09 -11.03
C LEU A 181 2.02 -7.72 -10.54
N TYR A 182 1.52 -7.30 -9.38
CA TYR A 182 2.04 -6.18 -8.58
C TYR A 182 3.51 -6.38 -8.17
N ASP A 183 4.08 -7.55 -8.46
CA ASP A 183 5.46 -7.95 -8.18
C ASP A 183 6.50 -6.97 -8.75
N ARG A 184 6.42 -6.60 -10.03
CA ARG A 184 7.39 -5.65 -10.62
C ARG A 184 7.21 -4.23 -10.10
N GLU A 185 5.97 -3.76 -9.96
CA GLU A 185 5.71 -2.41 -9.46
C GLU A 185 6.07 -2.28 -7.98
N ALA A 186 5.80 -3.29 -7.14
CA ALA A 186 6.20 -3.31 -5.74
C ALA A 186 7.72 -3.32 -5.59
N ARG A 187 8.44 -4.15 -6.36
CA ARG A 187 9.91 -4.14 -6.37
C ARG A 187 10.48 -2.82 -6.83
N GLU A 188 9.91 -2.22 -7.88
CA GLU A 188 10.36 -0.91 -8.37
C GLU A 188 10.10 0.20 -7.34
N ARG A 189 8.99 0.11 -6.59
CA ARG A 189 8.70 1.02 -5.47
C ARG A 189 9.66 0.84 -4.31
N ILE A 190 9.93 -0.39 -3.89
CA ILE A 190 10.90 -0.69 -2.82
C ILE A 190 12.30 -0.17 -3.23
N ARG A 191 12.76 -0.49 -4.45
CA ARG A 191 14.03 0.03 -4.98
C ARG A 191 14.04 1.55 -5.09
N GLY A 192 12.91 2.14 -5.49
CA GLY A 192 12.73 3.59 -5.52
C GLY A 192 12.91 4.21 -4.13
N GLU A 193 12.35 3.59 -3.09
CA GLU A 193 12.50 4.06 -1.72
C GLU A 193 13.93 3.91 -1.21
N VAL A 194 14.60 2.79 -1.49
CA VAL A 194 16.02 2.61 -1.17
C VAL A 194 16.89 3.70 -1.80
N ARG A 195 16.65 4.03 -3.08
CA ARG A 195 17.37 5.11 -3.77
C ARG A 195 17.14 6.47 -3.10
N ARG A 196 15.89 6.78 -2.72
CA ARG A 196 15.58 8.02 -1.99
C ARG A 196 16.26 8.08 -0.63
N THR A 197 16.31 6.97 0.11
CA THR A 197 17.05 6.90 1.37
C THR A 197 18.53 7.19 1.12
N ALA A 198 19.14 6.54 0.12
CA ALA A 198 20.54 6.78 -0.24
C ALA A 198 20.82 8.24 -0.62
N ASP A 199 19.93 8.86 -1.41
CA ASP A 199 20.04 10.27 -1.80
C ASP A 199 19.99 11.22 -0.58
N ARG A 200 19.18 10.90 0.44
CA ARG A 200 19.14 11.66 1.70
C ARG A 200 20.42 11.47 2.54
N VAL A 201 20.96 10.25 2.59
CA VAL A 201 22.24 9.96 3.27
C VAL A 201 23.39 10.76 2.65
N GLU A 202 23.45 10.81 1.32
CA GLU A 202 24.46 11.57 0.59
C GLU A 202 24.33 13.08 0.80
N GLN A 203 23.10 13.61 0.81
CA GLN A 203 22.87 15.03 1.12
C GLN A 203 23.38 15.42 2.52
N LEU A 204 23.17 14.55 3.52
CA LEU A 204 23.66 14.79 4.87
C LEU A 204 25.20 14.67 4.94
N ALA A 205 25.79 13.76 4.16
CA ALA A 205 27.25 13.66 4.03
C ALA A 205 27.86 14.93 3.40
N GLU A 206 27.20 15.51 2.38
CA GLU A 206 27.65 16.75 1.75
C GLU A 206 27.54 17.95 2.70
N MET A 207 26.49 17.99 3.51
CA MET A 207 26.33 19.01 4.56
C MET A 207 27.49 18.97 5.56
N LEU A 208 27.92 17.77 5.98
CA LEU A 208 29.08 17.60 6.86
C LEU A 208 30.40 18.07 6.22
N ARG A 209 30.50 18.16 4.89
CA ARG A 209 31.68 18.73 4.20
C ARG A 209 31.62 20.26 4.08
N GLY A 210 30.42 20.83 4.12
CA GLY A 210 30.16 22.25 3.91
C GLY A 210 30.45 23.14 5.12
N GLU A 211 29.76 24.28 5.18
CA GLU A 211 29.82 25.22 6.32
C GLU A 211 29.25 24.55 7.59
N TRP A 212 29.98 24.67 8.71
CA TRP A 212 29.60 24.10 10.01
C TRP A 212 29.55 25.18 11.10
N PRO A 213 28.51 25.21 11.96
CA PRO A 213 27.30 24.40 11.92
C PRO A 213 26.36 24.78 10.76
N PRO A 214 25.52 23.87 10.26
CA PRO A 214 24.57 24.15 9.18
C PRO A 214 23.55 25.22 9.60
N LYS A 215 23.25 26.14 8.66
CA LYS A 215 22.28 27.23 8.86
C LYS A 215 20.82 26.79 8.70
N ASP A 216 20.59 25.70 7.98
CA ASP A 216 19.26 25.17 7.70
C ASP A 216 18.99 23.99 8.65
N GLU A 217 17.86 24.02 9.34
CA GLU A 217 17.37 22.96 10.25
C GLU A 217 16.41 21.98 9.54
N SER A 218 16.06 22.23 8.27
CA SER A 218 15.04 21.46 7.51
C SER A 218 15.30 19.96 7.40
N TRP A 219 16.54 19.52 7.64
CA TRP A 219 16.95 18.12 7.61
C TRP A 219 16.61 17.35 8.90
N VAL A 220 16.35 18.04 10.00
CA VAL A 220 15.93 17.41 11.26
C VAL A 220 14.57 16.72 11.09
N ASP A 221 13.68 17.31 10.29
CA ASP A 221 12.36 16.75 9.98
C ASP A 221 12.41 15.52 9.05
N TRP A 222 13.55 15.25 8.39
CA TRP A 222 13.68 14.12 7.46
C TRP A 222 13.48 12.78 8.15
N GLY A 223 13.83 12.66 9.44
CA GLY A 223 13.60 11.44 10.22
C GLY A 223 12.12 11.06 10.28
N LEU A 224 11.25 12.05 10.51
CA LEU A 224 9.80 11.86 10.57
C LEU A 224 9.20 11.54 9.19
N GLU A 225 9.66 12.22 8.14
CA GLU A 225 9.24 11.94 6.76
C GLU A 225 9.60 10.51 6.32
N LEU A 226 10.81 10.06 6.69
CA LEU A 226 11.31 8.73 6.36
C LEU A 226 10.54 7.64 7.11
N GLN A 227 10.14 7.88 8.37
CA GLN A 227 9.24 7.00 9.11
C GLN A 227 7.86 6.90 8.45
N GLY A 228 7.25 8.03 8.08
CA GLY A 228 5.95 8.05 7.43
C GLY A 228 5.95 7.25 6.12
N SER A 229 6.97 7.46 5.28
CA SER A 229 7.11 6.76 3.99
C SER A 229 7.30 5.26 4.16
N VAL A 230 8.07 4.83 5.16
CA VAL A 230 8.30 3.42 5.48
C VAL A 230 7.06 2.75 6.06
N GLU A 231 6.30 3.45 6.90
CA GLU A 231 5.08 2.92 7.48
C GLU A 231 4.04 2.65 6.39
N GLU A 232 3.82 3.60 5.47
CA GLU A 232 2.97 3.42 4.30
C GLU A 232 3.38 2.22 3.44
N LEU A 233 4.68 2.11 3.12
CA LEU A 233 5.24 0.98 2.35
C LEU A 233 4.98 -0.36 3.07
N SER A 234 5.08 -0.36 4.39
CA SER A 234 4.87 -1.56 5.18
C SER A 234 3.43 -2.00 5.28
N GLN A 235 2.49 -1.06 5.32
CA GLN A 235 1.07 -1.34 5.21
C GLN A 235 0.72 -1.93 3.84
N GLU A 236 1.35 -1.45 2.77
CA GLU A 236 1.21 -1.99 1.41
C GLU A 236 1.74 -3.45 1.32
N VAL A 237 2.88 -3.75 1.95
CA VAL A 237 3.43 -5.13 1.99
C VAL A 237 2.60 -6.07 2.86
N VAL A 238 2.09 -5.63 4.00
CA VAL A 238 1.18 -6.45 4.82
C VAL A 238 -0.08 -6.79 4.03
N ALA A 239 -0.66 -5.82 3.32
CA ALA A 239 -1.79 -6.07 2.43
C ALA A 239 -1.44 -7.04 1.28
N ALA A 240 -0.22 -6.98 0.75
CA ALA A 240 0.28 -7.92 -0.27
C ALA A 240 0.44 -9.36 0.28
N ARG A 241 0.89 -9.50 1.55
CA ARG A 241 1.02 -10.80 2.24
C ARG A 241 -0.30 -11.48 2.47
N GLU A 242 -1.27 -10.75 3.01
CA GLU A 242 -2.64 -11.24 3.19
C GLU A 242 -3.25 -11.69 1.86
N SER A 243 -2.89 -11.01 0.77
CA SER A 243 -3.33 -11.37 -0.58
C SER A 243 -2.70 -12.67 -1.10
N ARG A 244 -1.52 -13.10 -0.64
CA ARG A 244 -0.84 -14.33 -1.10
C ARG A 244 -1.33 -15.60 -0.41
N VAL A 245 -1.51 -15.56 0.92
CA VAL A 245 -1.87 -16.73 1.74
C VAL A 245 -3.18 -17.38 1.28
N LEU A 246 -4.08 -16.59 0.69
CA LEU A 246 -5.43 -17.03 0.33
C LEU A 246 -5.67 -17.06 -1.18
N ASN A 247 -4.62 -16.87 -1.97
CA ASN A 247 -4.70 -16.96 -3.41
C ASN A 247 -4.35 -18.37 -3.86
N VAL A 248 -5.35 -19.14 -4.30
CA VAL A 248 -5.21 -20.53 -4.76
C VAL A 248 -4.16 -20.67 -5.87
N ARG A 249 -3.86 -19.59 -6.61
CA ARG A 249 -2.85 -19.59 -7.69
C ARG A 249 -1.41 -19.35 -7.20
N SER A 250 -1.19 -18.92 -5.95
CA SER A 250 0.13 -18.87 -5.31
C SER A 250 0.69 -20.27 -5.01
N MET A 251 -0.16 -21.29 -5.03
CA MET A 251 0.25 -22.70 -5.02
C MET A 251 0.86 -23.16 -6.36
N TRP A 252 0.68 -22.40 -7.45
CA TRP A 252 1.14 -22.79 -8.80
C TRP A 252 2.33 -21.96 -9.33
N ARG A 253 2.68 -20.85 -8.68
CA ARG A 253 3.92 -20.11 -8.94
C ARG A 253 4.57 -19.75 -7.61
N HIS A 254 5.77 -20.31 -7.36
CA HIS A 254 6.62 -19.91 -6.25
C HIS A 254 7.13 -18.48 -6.51
N HIS A 255 6.38 -17.49 -6.04
CA HIS A 255 6.88 -16.13 -5.88
C HIS A 255 7.24 -15.92 -4.41
N ASP A 256 8.48 -15.55 -4.13
CA ASP A 256 8.97 -15.49 -2.76
C ASP A 256 8.74 -14.12 -2.12
N LEU A 257 7.51 -13.92 -1.63
CA LEU A 257 7.12 -12.74 -0.86
C LEU A 257 7.96 -12.54 0.42
N ALA A 258 8.63 -13.60 0.91
CA ALA A 258 9.56 -13.46 2.02
C ALA A 258 10.75 -12.55 1.65
N ARG A 259 11.13 -12.51 0.36
CA ARG A 259 12.15 -11.62 -0.17
C ARG A 259 11.72 -10.16 -0.05
N ASP A 260 10.51 -9.83 -0.51
CA ASP A 260 10.00 -8.47 -0.45
C ASP A 260 9.75 -8.01 1.01
N GLU A 261 9.26 -8.91 1.88
CA GLU A 261 9.11 -8.66 3.32
C GLU A 261 10.47 -8.37 3.98
N ARG A 262 11.51 -9.13 3.64
CA ARG A 262 12.88 -8.90 4.12
C ARG A 262 13.42 -7.57 3.61
N SER A 263 13.25 -7.25 2.33
CA SER A 263 13.68 -5.96 1.77
C SER A 263 13.01 -4.78 2.49
N VAL A 264 11.70 -4.83 2.74
CA VAL A 264 11.00 -3.77 3.51
C VAL A 264 11.45 -3.72 4.97
N ALA A 265 11.67 -4.87 5.61
CA ALA A 265 12.19 -4.91 6.97
C ALA A 265 13.62 -4.35 7.06
N THR A 266 14.43 -4.50 6.01
CA THR A 266 15.76 -3.89 5.89
C THR A 266 15.65 -2.38 5.73
N VAL A 267 14.84 -1.88 4.78
CA VAL A 267 14.61 -0.44 4.60
C VAL A 267 14.10 0.19 5.89
N ARG A 268 13.11 -0.43 6.54
CA ARG A 268 12.59 0.07 7.81
C ARG A 268 13.67 0.18 8.88
N SER A 269 14.49 -0.84 9.02
CA SER A 269 15.58 -0.83 10.00
C SER A 269 16.62 0.24 9.69
N VAL A 270 16.94 0.46 8.41
CA VAL A 270 17.85 1.53 7.98
C VAL A 270 17.25 2.89 8.31
N SER A 271 15.98 3.11 7.98
CA SER A 271 15.30 4.38 8.26
C SER A 271 15.19 4.70 9.74
N HIS A 272 14.94 3.70 10.60
CA HIS A 272 14.94 3.92 12.05
C HIS A 272 16.32 4.34 12.57
N ARG A 273 17.39 3.70 12.08
CA ARG A 273 18.77 4.05 12.45
C ARG A 273 19.23 5.38 11.89
N MET A 274 18.62 5.86 10.82
CA MET A 274 18.90 7.20 10.30
C MET A 274 18.54 8.29 11.31
N ILE A 275 17.52 8.07 12.14
CA ILE A 275 17.13 9.01 13.20
C ILE A 275 18.24 9.11 14.24
N ASP A 276 18.81 7.99 14.67
CA ASP A 276 19.96 7.97 15.60
C ASP A 276 21.14 8.79 15.05
N VAL A 277 21.37 8.74 13.72
CA VAL A 277 22.42 9.53 13.05
C VAL A 277 22.06 11.02 12.97
N LEU A 278 20.82 11.35 12.61
CA LEU A 278 20.33 12.73 12.55
C LEU A 278 20.41 13.39 13.93
N ASP A 279 19.97 12.71 14.99
CA ASP A 279 20.02 13.19 16.36
C ASP A 279 21.46 13.42 16.84
N ALA A 280 22.39 12.52 16.50
CA ALA A 280 23.80 12.67 16.83
C ALA A 280 24.45 13.87 16.10
N ILE A 281 24.10 14.10 14.83
CA ILE A 281 24.60 15.25 14.06
C ILE A 281 23.97 16.55 14.58
N ALA A 282 22.69 16.54 14.96
CA ALA A 282 22.00 17.71 15.52
C ALA A 282 22.60 18.10 16.89
N ALA A 283 22.91 17.11 17.72
CA ALA A 283 23.63 17.31 18.98
C ALA A 283 24.99 17.97 18.75
N ALA A 284 25.73 17.53 17.72
CA ALA A 284 27.02 18.12 17.38
C ALA A 284 26.92 19.53 16.75
N ALA A 285 25.84 19.82 16.03
CA ALA A 285 25.67 21.08 15.32
C ALA A 285 25.18 22.21 16.22
N TRP A 286 24.29 21.91 17.17
CA TRP A 286 23.57 22.93 17.95
C TRP A 286 23.57 22.67 19.46
N GLU A 287 24.42 21.76 19.94
CA GLU A 287 24.56 21.45 21.38
C GLU A 287 23.22 21.03 22.04
N SER A 288 22.33 20.42 21.25
CA SER A 288 20.99 20.03 21.66
C SER A 288 20.59 18.73 20.95
N PRO A 289 20.11 17.70 21.67
CA PRO A 289 19.75 17.68 23.10
C PRO A 289 20.93 17.43 24.05
N LEU A 290 22.14 17.19 23.53
CA LEU A 290 23.37 16.96 24.29
C LEU A 290 24.49 17.82 23.70
N GLU A 291 25.36 18.36 24.55
CA GLU A 291 26.63 18.97 24.13
C GLU A 291 27.54 17.86 23.61
N VAL A 292 27.80 17.88 22.30
CA VAL A 292 28.70 16.95 21.60
C VAL A 292 29.65 17.79 20.77
N GLU A 293 30.95 17.72 21.01
CA GLU A 293 31.96 18.32 20.15
C GLU A 293 32.34 17.32 19.04
N MET A 294 32.25 17.77 17.78
CA MET A 294 32.70 16.98 16.63
C MET A 294 33.89 17.68 15.98
N GLU A 295 35.06 17.05 16.04
CA GLU A 295 36.26 17.60 15.42
C GLU A 295 36.15 17.58 13.88
N ASP A 296 36.88 18.47 13.22
CA ASP A 296 36.84 18.64 11.77
C ASP A 296 37.22 17.37 10.99
N ASP A 297 38.12 16.55 11.52
CA ASP A 297 38.51 15.28 10.91
C ASP A 297 37.50 14.15 11.16
N GLU A 298 36.87 14.12 12.34
CA GLU A 298 35.73 13.26 12.64
C GLU A 298 34.55 13.56 11.73
N ARG A 299 34.22 14.85 11.55
CA ARG A 299 33.20 15.30 10.60
C ARG A 299 33.46 14.79 9.18
N ARG A 300 34.71 14.90 8.70
CA ARG A 300 35.14 14.38 7.39
C ARG A 300 35.11 12.85 7.31
N LEU A 301 35.34 12.14 8.41
CA LEU A 301 35.26 10.68 8.46
C LEU A 301 33.80 10.21 8.48
N THR A 302 32.92 10.91 9.20
CA THR A 302 31.47 10.69 9.20
C THR A 302 30.90 10.86 7.80
N ALA A 303 31.21 11.97 7.13
CA ALA A 303 30.78 12.21 5.75
C ALA A 303 31.21 11.07 4.80
N ARG A 304 32.45 10.58 4.92
CA ARG A 304 32.95 9.45 4.10
C ARG A 304 32.25 8.14 4.42
N ALA A 305 31.96 7.86 5.69
CA ALA A 305 31.24 6.66 6.10
C ALA A 305 29.79 6.68 5.58
N MET A 306 29.16 7.85 5.58
CA MET A 306 27.81 8.06 5.05
C MET A 306 27.73 7.90 3.52
N ASP A 307 28.66 8.48 2.76
CA ASP A 307 28.74 8.27 1.30
C ASP A 307 28.85 6.78 0.96
N ALA A 308 29.78 6.08 1.63
CA ALA A 308 30.01 4.67 1.38
C ALA A 308 28.76 3.82 1.75
N LEU A 309 28.01 4.22 2.78
CA LEU A 309 26.73 3.57 3.12
C LEU A 309 25.64 3.86 2.07
N ALA A 310 25.58 5.08 1.52
CA ALA A 310 24.67 5.44 0.44
C ALA A 310 24.95 4.64 -0.83
N GLU A 311 26.22 4.49 -1.19
CA GLU A 311 26.66 3.64 -2.30
C GLU A 311 26.31 2.17 -2.06
N HIS A 312 26.49 1.67 -0.83
CA HIS A 312 26.10 0.31 -0.45
C HIS A 312 24.58 0.08 -0.58
N LEU A 313 23.75 1.03 -0.15
CA LEU A 313 22.29 0.97 -0.35
C LEU A 313 21.92 0.92 -1.84
N ARG A 314 22.57 1.73 -2.68
CA ARG A 314 22.34 1.73 -4.13
C ARG A 314 22.78 0.42 -4.79
N ALA A 315 23.92 -0.11 -4.38
CA ALA A 315 24.43 -1.39 -4.88
C ALA A 315 23.50 -2.55 -4.50
N TRP A 316 22.93 -2.53 -3.28
CA TRP A 316 21.90 -3.49 -2.86
C TRP A 316 20.61 -3.37 -3.68
N ALA A 317 20.14 -2.15 -3.97
CA ALA A 317 18.97 -1.94 -4.85
C ALA A 317 19.24 -2.27 -6.34
N GLY A 318 20.51 -2.33 -6.73
CA GLY A 318 21.00 -2.54 -8.08
C GLY A 318 21.18 -4.01 -8.44
N THR A 319 22.00 -4.27 -9.47
CA THR A 319 22.30 -5.63 -9.97
C THR A 319 23.78 -5.99 -9.90
N GLY A 320 24.61 -5.20 -9.19
CA GLY A 320 26.03 -5.45 -9.08
C GLY A 320 26.75 -4.52 -8.11
N GLY A 321 27.96 -4.92 -7.69
CA GLY A 321 28.84 -4.11 -6.84
C GLY A 321 28.54 -4.16 -5.34
N ALA A 322 27.58 -4.97 -4.88
CA ALA A 322 27.19 -5.02 -3.47
C ALA A 322 28.32 -5.44 -2.53
N GLU A 323 29.16 -6.42 -2.92
CA GLU A 323 30.30 -6.85 -2.11
C GLU A 323 31.38 -5.77 -2.00
N GLU A 324 31.69 -5.09 -3.11
CA GLU A 324 32.67 -4.00 -3.16
C GLU A 324 32.18 -2.80 -2.33
N ALA A 325 30.90 -2.43 -2.46
CA ALA A 325 30.30 -1.36 -1.67
C ALA A 325 30.16 -1.72 -0.18
N SER A 326 29.91 -3.00 0.16
CA SER A 326 29.94 -3.48 1.54
C SER A 326 31.32 -3.37 2.16
N ALA A 327 32.37 -3.75 1.41
CA ALA A 327 33.75 -3.63 1.87
C ALA A 327 34.16 -2.16 2.05
N ALA A 328 33.82 -1.30 1.08
CA ALA A 328 34.11 0.13 1.14
C ALA A 328 33.40 0.82 2.32
N SER A 329 32.12 0.53 2.54
CA SER A 329 31.37 1.04 3.69
C SER A 329 31.92 0.54 5.02
N GLY A 330 32.31 -0.73 5.11
CA GLY A 330 32.96 -1.30 6.28
C GLY A 330 34.27 -0.59 6.61
N GLU A 331 35.12 -0.37 5.61
CA GLU A 331 36.41 0.31 5.79
C GLU A 331 36.22 1.77 6.22
N ALA A 332 35.27 2.50 5.63
CA ALA A 332 34.98 3.89 5.98
C ALA A 332 34.48 4.03 7.43
N ILE A 333 33.54 3.18 7.84
CA ILE A 333 33.01 3.14 9.21
C ILE A 333 34.11 2.75 10.21
N GLU A 334 34.99 1.82 9.84
CA GLU A 334 36.10 1.38 10.70
C GLU A 334 37.15 2.47 10.91
N ARG A 335 37.43 3.28 9.89
CA ARG A 335 38.32 4.46 10.05
C ARG A 335 37.71 5.49 11.01
N LEU A 336 36.40 5.73 10.92
CA LEU A 336 35.69 6.61 11.85
C LEU A 336 35.74 6.06 13.29
N TYR A 337 35.42 4.78 13.47
CA TYR A 337 35.49 4.12 14.77
C TYR A 337 36.87 4.25 15.42
N ARG A 338 37.94 3.94 14.67
CA ARG A 338 39.32 4.05 15.15
C ARG A 338 39.69 5.47 15.58
N ARG A 339 39.11 6.49 14.94
CA ARG A 339 39.35 7.89 15.33
C ARG A 339 38.66 8.25 16.63
N ILE A 340 37.40 7.84 16.80
CA ILE A 340 36.60 8.15 17.99
C ILE A 340 37.18 7.47 19.24
N ILE A 341 37.61 6.22 19.14
CA ILE A 341 38.21 5.51 20.28
C ILE A 341 39.64 5.99 20.63
N ALA A 342 40.25 6.84 19.79
CA ALA A 342 41.57 7.41 20.08
C ALA A 342 41.48 8.56 21.10
N HIS A 343 40.29 9.07 21.39
CA HIS A 343 40.05 10.02 22.49
C HIS A 343 40.06 9.30 23.85
N ASP A 344 40.66 9.92 24.86
CA ASP A 344 40.71 9.40 26.25
C ASP A 344 39.30 9.26 26.87
N GLU A 345 38.36 10.12 26.46
CA GLU A 345 36.92 10.03 26.80
C GLU A 345 36.08 10.20 25.52
N PRO A 346 35.64 9.09 24.89
CA PRO A 346 34.81 9.18 23.69
C PRO A 346 33.40 9.70 24.03
N GLU A 347 32.96 10.73 23.32
CA GLU A 347 31.63 11.30 23.52
C GLU A 347 30.52 10.33 23.06
N SER A 348 29.46 10.25 23.87
CA SER A 348 28.34 9.32 23.67
C SER A 348 27.63 9.49 22.32
N GLY A 349 27.56 10.73 21.80
CA GLY A 349 26.97 11.04 20.50
C GLY A 349 27.71 10.36 19.34
N MET A 350 29.04 10.44 19.34
CA MET A 350 29.88 9.86 18.28
C MET A 350 29.87 8.32 18.31
N ALA A 351 29.82 7.73 19.52
CA ALA A 351 29.65 6.29 19.67
C ALA A 351 28.29 5.80 19.12
N THR A 352 27.22 6.58 19.35
CA THR A 352 25.87 6.31 18.82
C THR A 352 25.87 6.33 17.29
N LEU A 353 26.53 7.33 16.70
CA LEU A 353 26.65 7.45 15.24
C LEU A 353 27.38 6.24 14.62
N VAL A 354 28.53 5.83 15.17
CA VAL A 354 29.24 4.63 14.68
C VAL A 354 28.39 3.38 14.81
N PHE A 355 27.71 3.21 15.94
CA PHE A 355 26.84 2.07 16.17
C PHE A 355 25.70 2.03 15.15
N ALA A 356 25.03 3.16 14.90
CA ALA A 356 23.96 3.26 13.92
C ALA A 356 24.44 2.91 12.51
N LEU A 357 25.59 3.46 12.08
CA LEU A 357 26.20 3.15 10.77
C LEU A 357 26.56 1.66 10.63
N ARG A 358 27.19 1.06 11.65
CA ARG A 358 27.51 -0.39 11.64
C ARG A 358 26.24 -1.24 11.60
N ALA A 359 25.23 -0.89 12.38
CA ALA A 359 23.96 -1.62 12.42
C ALA A 359 23.21 -1.57 11.08
N MET A 360 23.23 -0.41 10.40
CA MET A 360 22.68 -0.26 9.05
C MET A 360 23.41 -1.13 8.04
N ARG A 361 24.75 -1.06 7.99
CA ARG A 361 25.58 -1.89 7.11
C ARG A 361 25.30 -3.38 7.30
N GLU A 362 25.35 -3.86 8.54
CA GLU A 362 25.12 -5.26 8.90
C GLU A 362 23.71 -5.75 8.50
N ARG A 363 22.73 -4.84 8.49
CA ARG A 363 21.37 -5.18 8.06
C ARG A 363 21.28 -5.32 6.55
N ILE A 364 22.00 -4.48 5.80
CA ILE A 364 22.08 -4.54 4.34
C ILE A 364 22.83 -5.81 3.91
N ASP A 365 23.96 -6.12 4.54
CA ASP A 365 24.75 -7.33 4.26
C ASP A 365 23.92 -8.60 4.41
N ARG A 366 23.21 -8.76 5.55
CA ARG A 366 22.33 -9.90 5.78
C ARG A 366 21.18 -10.00 4.78
N ALA A 367 20.67 -8.88 4.30
CA ALA A 367 19.63 -8.88 3.27
C ALA A 367 20.21 -9.35 1.92
N ALA A 368 21.38 -8.85 1.54
CA ALA A 368 22.07 -9.23 0.31
C ALA A 368 22.55 -10.68 0.30
N GLU A 369 22.94 -11.24 1.45
CA GLU A 369 23.28 -12.66 1.60
C GLU A 369 22.05 -13.55 1.42
N ALA A 370 20.94 -13.24 2.09
CA ALA A 370 19.69 -14.00 1.95
C ALA A 370 19.17 -14.01 0.50
N GLU A 371 19.28 -12.88 -0.21
CA GLU A 371 18.91 -12.81 -1.63
C GLU A 371 19.80 -13.69 -2.52
N ARG A 372 21.09 -13.81 -2.21
CA ARG A 372 22.03 -14.66 -2.95
C ARG A 372 21.80 -16.16 -2.69
N GLU A 373 21.53 -16.53 -1.44
CA GLU A 373 21.20 -17.91 -1.06
C GLU A 373 19.94 -18.39 -1.79
N GLU A 374 18.92 -17.54 -1.87
CA GLU A 374 17.67 -17.83 -2.60
C GLU A 374 17.86 -17.95 -4.11
N GLU A 375 18.70 -17.11 -4.70
CA GLU A 375 19.04 -17.21 -6.13
C GLU A 375 19.82 -18.50 -6.43
N ALA A 376 20.69 -18.93 -5.52
CA ALA A 376 21.40 -20.20 -5.63
C ALA A 376 20.46 -21.42 -5.44
N GLU A 377 19.49 -21.35 -4.54
CA GLU A 377 18.48 -22.40 -4.32
C GLU A 377 17.50 -22.50 -5.51
N ALA A 378 17.11 -21.36 -6.07
CA ALA A 378 16.27 -21.32 -7.28
C ALA A 378 17.01 -21.86 -8.51
N ALA A 379 18.31 -21.60 -8.64
CA ALA A 379 19.14 -22.10 -9.75
C ALA A 379 19.46 -23.61 -9.64
N SER A 380 19.43 -24.18 -8.43
CA SER A 380 19.71 -25.60 -8.18
C SER A 380 18.46 -26.49 -8.17
N SER A 381 17.26 -25.91 -8.16
CA SER A 381 16.01 -26.67 -8.29
C SER A 381 15.78 -27.15 -9.74
N PRO A 382 15.55 -28.45 -9.98
CA PRO A 382 15.29 -28.95 -11.32
C PRO A 382 13.99 -28.37 -11.89
N PRO A 383 13.91 -28.10 -13.21
CA PRO A 383 12.66 -27.69 -13.83
C PRO A 383 11.64 -28.81 -13.67
N ARG A 384 10.53 -28.53 -12.98
CA ARG A 384 9.39 -29.44 -12.81
C ARG A 384 8.41 -29.36 -13.97
#